data_AF-A0A2H3IZT0-F1
#
_entry.id   AF-A0A2H3IZT0-F1
#
_cell.length_a   1.000
_cell.length_b   1.000
_cell.length_c   1.000
_cell.angle_alpha   90.00
_cell.angle_beta   90.00
_cell.angle_gamma   90.00
#
_symmetry.space_group_name_H-M   'P 1'
#
loop_
_entity.id
_entity.type
_entity.pdbx_description
1 polymer ?
#
loop_
_entity_poly.entity_id
_entity_poly.type
_entity_poly.pdbx_seq_one_letter_code
_entity_poly.pdbx_strand_id
1 'polypeptide(L)'
;MIFASAVIAALFLSLGAARAPSSSAPIVHESRSNVPAGWTAVRRADPGMILPFRIGLAQPNLDNIEAFLMDVSHPESPNYGKHWSPAKVAATFRPSNEAVDTVRTWLVDSGLSEDRVRLSTSGGWLHANVTIEEAERLLGTEYYVYQHSDDEDLEHIACHEKYHLPEQVSKHVEIVTPTLHFDVKPRRVPVQVEKLERRSSASSSAANAHAIGQPGFGTSFLKTKGTLDALLSDLAYCDEQIVPDCLRVLYSFNYTFVAPEKNTIAIVEYTPQAYVASDLDLFFSNFSPSQVGERPVLYSIDGGFVQTNQTGFDYNGESNLDLEYAMTLVGLNQKVQLYQAGDDVEGASFNNLLDALDASYCTFEGGDDPEFDSIYPDPYGGYEGPEDCGTVTPAYVMSTSYGYNE
;
A
#
# COMPACT_ATOMS: atom_id res chain seq x y z
N MET A 1 -101.32 -1.96 6.06
CA MET A 1 -100.55 -2.84 5.15
C MET A 1 -99.25 -2.13 4.81
N ILE A 2 -98.10 -2.77 5.09
CA ILE A 2 -96.85 -2.75 4.28
C ILE A 2 -96.12 -1.38 4.21
N PHE A 3 -94.83 -1.17 4.50
CA PHE A 3 -93.64 -1.94 4.87
C PHE A 3 -92.60 -0.94 5.48
N ALA A 4 -91.62 -1.46 6.21
CA ALA A 4 -90.47 -0.74 6.76
C ALA A 4 -89.46 -0.27 5.69
N SER A 5 -88.55 0.66 6.06
CA SER A 5 -87.13 0.56 5.67
C SER A 5 -86.24 1.49 6.49
N ALA A 6 -85.33 0.86 7.23
CA ALA A 6 -84.20 1.45 7.94
C ALA A 6 -83.05 1.71 6.95
N VAL A 7 -82.30 2.80 7.15
CA VAL A 7 -81.06 3.10 6.42
C VAL A 7 -79.89 2.85 7.37
N ILE A 8 -79.05 1.87 7.02
CA ILE A 8 -77.83 1.47 7.73
C ILE A 8 -76.65 2.23 7.12
N ALA A 9 -75.86 2.90 7.96
CA ALA A 9 -74.59 3.51 7.58
C ALA A 9 -73.49 2.43 7.49
N ALA A 10 -72.80 2.35 6.35
CA ALA A 10 -71.65 1.47 6.16
C ALA A 10 -70.35 2.27 6.30
N LEU A 11 -69.56 1.97 7.34
CA LEU A 11 -68.16 2.40 7.46
C LEU A 11 -67.28 1.47 6.60
N PHE A 12 -66.54 2.04 5.66
CA PHE A 12 -65.46 1.35 4.95
C PHE A 12 -64.17 1.43 5.79
N LEU A 13 -63.72 0.30 6.35
CA LEU A 13 -62.34 0.14 6.82
C LEU A 13 -61.47 -0.30 5.63
N SER A 14 -60.62 0.60 5.15
CA SER A 14 -59.52 0.27 4.25
C SER A 14 -58.40 -0.41 5.03
N LEU A 15 -58.27 -1.73 4.92
CA LEU A 15 -57.06 -2.44 5.33
C LEU A 15 -55.93 -2.08 4.36
N GLY A 16 -55.02 -1.22 4.78
CA GLY A 16 -53.72 -1.09 4.14
C GLY A 16 -52.91 -2.36 4.41
N ALA A 17 -52.67 -3.17 3.37
CA ALA A 17 -51.73 -4.28 3.46
C ALA A 17 -50.32 -3.68 3.61
N ALA A 18 -49.80 -3.66 4.84
CA ALA A 18 -48.39 -3.45 5.07
C ALA A 18 -47.63 -4.60 4.39
N ARG A 19 -46.91 -4.28 3.32
CA ARG A 19 -46.00 -5.21 2.65
C ARG A 19 -44.85 -5.45 3.63
N ALA A 20 -44.85 -6.57 4.33
CA ALA A 20 -43.68 -6.98 5.10
C ALA A 20 -42.49 -7.05 4.13
N PRO A 21 -41.34 -6.43 4.43
CA PRO A 21 -40.16 -6.56 3.59
C PRO A 21 -39.84 -8.05 3.48
N SER A 22 -39.73 -8.56 2.25
CA SER A 22 -39.28 -9.93 2.03
C SER A 22 -37.78 -9.98 2.34
N SER A 23 -37.46 -10.10 3.62
CA SER A 23 -36.15 -10.54 4.06
C SER A 23 -35.97 -11.95 3.50
N SER A 24 -35.21 -12.08 2.41
CA SER A 24 -34.74 -13.37 1.93
C SER A 24 -34.04 -14.07 3.10
N ALA A 25 -34.24 -15.37 3.27
CA ALA A 25 -33.63 -16.11 4.37
C ALA A 25 -32.11 -15.85 4.43
N PRO A 26 -31.54 -15.57 5.62
CA PRO A 26 -30.10 -15.35 5.75
C PRO A 26 -29.35 -16.65 5.41
N ILE A 27 -28.30 -16.51 4.60
CA ILE A 27 -27.38 -17.59 4.26
C ILE A 27 -26.01 -17.31 4.88
N VAL A 28 -25.25 -18.36 5.17
CA VAL A 28 -23.85 -18.21 5.61
C VAL A 28 -23.08 -17.55 4.45
N HIS A 29 -22.51 -16.38 4.71
CA HIS A 29 -21.68 -15.69 3.73
C HIS A 29 -20.22 -16.15 3.85
N GLU A 30 -19.72 -16.17 5.08
CA GLU A 30 -18.35 -16.60 5.38
C GLU A 30 -18.31 -17.37 6.71
N SER A 31 -17.35 -18.29 6.81
CA SER A 31 -17.11 -19.07 8.03
C SER A 31 -15.64 -19.44 8.15
N ARG A 32 -15.15 -19.50 9.40
CA ARG A 32 -13.86 -20.05 9.77
C ARG A 32 -14.05 -21.36 10.52
N SER A 33 -13.18 -22.33 10.26
CA SER A 33 -13.21 -23.60 10.99
C SER A 33 -12.48 -23.54 12.33
N ASN A 34 -11.46 -22.68 12.46
CA ASN A 34 -10.64 -22.57 13.66
C ASN A 34 -10.22 -21.12 13.89
N VAL A 35 -10.07 -20.75 15.17
CA VAL A 35 -9.43 -19.49 15.59
C VAL A 35 -7.93 -19.56 15.22
N PRO A 36 -7.27 -18.48 14.76
CA PRO A 36 -5.86 -18.51 14.42
C PRO A 36 -5.01 -18.93 15.62
N ALA A 37 -3.88 -19.59 15.36
CA ALA A 37 -2.96 -19.98 16.41
C ALA A 37 -2.52 -18.74 17.23
N GLY A 38 -2.43 -18.91 18.55
CA GLY A 38 -2.10 -17.83 19.48
C GLY A 38 -3.31 -17.04 19.96
N TRP A 39 -4.45 -17.07 19.26
CA TRP A 39 -5.63 -16.30 19.68
C TRP A 39 -6.65 -17.13 20.46
N THR A 40 -7.22 -16.53 21.49
CA THR A 40 -8.27 -17.16 22.30
C THR A 40 -9.37 -16.17 22.62
N ALA A 41 -10.64 -16.61 22.52
CA ALA A 41 -11.77 -15.78 22.90
C ALA A 41 -11.83 -15.66 24.42
N VAL A 42 -11.74 -14.43 24.95
CA VAL A 42 -11.67 -14.19 26.40
C VAL A 42 -12.97 -13.64 26.98
N ARG A 43 -13.71 -12.83 26.20
CA ARG A 43 -15.00 -12.26 26.64
C ARG A 43 -15.87 -11.85 25.45
N ARG A 44 -17.16 -11.64 25.71
CA ARG A 44 -18.04 -10.96 24.75
C ARG A 44 -17.62 -9.51 24.57
N ALA A 45 -17.74 -9.03 23.34
CA ALA A 45 -17.55 -7.61 23.07
C ALA A 45 -18.67 -6.79 23.73
N ASP A 46 -18.35 -5.56 24.15
CA ASP A 46 -19.33 -4.67 24.76
C ASP A 46 -20.38 -4.28 23.69
N PRO A 47 -21.69 -4.48 23.94
CA PRO A 47 -22.74 -4.19 22.96
C PRO A 47 -22.75 -2.74 22.44
N GLY A 48 -22.30 -1.78 23.25
CA GLY A 48 -22.25 -0.35 22.93
C GLY A 48 -20.93 0.11 22.28
N MET A 49 -19.93 -0.77 22.18
CA MET A 49 -18.67 -0.46 21.50
C MET A 49 -18.91 -0.18 20.03
N ILE A 50 -18.26 0.86 19.50
CA ILE A 50 -18.38 1.25 18.10
C ILE A 50 -17.36 0.49 17.26
N LEU A 51 -17.86 -0.11 16.18
CA LEU A 51 -17.12 -0.86 15.19
C LEU A 51 -17.10 -0.06 13.87
N PRO A 52 -15.93 0.19 13.27
CA PRO A 52 -15.84 0.72 11.91
C PRO A 52 -16.22 -0.38 10.91
N PHE A 53 -17.51 -0.50 10.63
CA PHE A 53 -18.07 -1.54 9.78
C PHE A 53 -17.85 -1.22 8.31
N ARG A 54 -17.14 -2.11 7.64
CA ARG A 54 -16.76 -1.99 6.23
C ARG A 54 -17.31 -3.18 5.46
N ILE A 55 -17.93 -2.90 4.33
CA ILE A 55 -18.50 -3.91 3.46
C ILE A 55 -17.85 -3.74 2.09
N GLY A 56 -16.97 -4.68 1.74
CA GLY A 56 -16.35 -4.77 0.44
C GLY A 56 -17.35 -5.35 -0.54
N LEU A 57 -17.68 -4.58 -1.57
CA LEU A 57 -18.62 -4.99 -2.59
C LEU A 57 -17.93 -5.89 -3.60
N ALA A 58 -18.64 -6.90 -4.07
CA ALA A 58 -18.14 -7.85 -5.07
C ALA A 58 -17.73 -7.10 -6.35
N GLN A 59 -16.46 -7.28 -6.75
CA GLN A 59 -15.93 -6.65 -7.95
C GLN A 59 -16.28 -7.49 -9.19
N PRO A 60 -16.84 -6.90 -10.26
CA PRO A 60 -17.05 -7.62 -11.50
C PRO A 60 -15.72 -7.89 -12.23
N ASN A 61 -15.75 -8.84 -13.16
CA ASN A 61 -14.64 -9.15 -14.07
C ASN A 61 -13.37 -9.72 -13.44
N LEU A 62 -13.39 -10.12 -12.17
CA LEU A 62 -12.24 -10.76 -11.52
C LEU A 62 -11.81 -12.05 -12.24
N ASP A 63 -12.77 -12.79 -12.80
CA ASP A 63 -12.55 -13.96 -13.65
C ASP A 63 -11.72 -13.66 -14.92
N ASN A 64 -11.68 -12.40 -15.35
CA ASN A 64 -10.96 -11.96 -16.54
C ASN A 64 -9.62 -11.27 -16.22
N ILE A 65 -9.21 -11.17 -14.96
CA ILE A 65 -7.96 -10.48 -14.56
C ILE A 65 -6.75 -11.02 -15.32
N GLU A 66 -6.59 -12.34 -15.39
CA GLU A 66 -5.47 -12.95 -16.10
C GLU A 66 -5.49 -12.58 -17.58
N ALA A 67 -6.66 -12.65 -18.22
CA ALA A 67 -6.82 -12.28 -19.62
C ALA A 67 -6.48 -10.80 -19.87
N PHE A 68 -6.94 -9.89 -19.00
CA PHE A 68 -6.63 -8.47 -19.10
C PHE A 68 -5.14 -8.20 -18.88
N LEU A 69 -4.53 -8.86 -17.90
CA LEU A 69 -3.11 -8.73 -17.61
C LEU A 69 -2.27 -9.23 -18.78
N MET A 70 -2.62 -10.40 -19.34
CA MET A 70 -1.90 -10.98 -20.48
C MET A 70 -2.12 -10.18 -21.77
N ASP A 71 -3.29 -9.59 -21.97
CA ASP A 71 -3.54 -8.70 -23.11
C ASP A 71 -2.56 -7.51 -23.13
N VAL A 72 -2.23 -6.94 -21.97
CA VAL A 72 -1.30 -5.79 -21.91
C VAL A 72 0.15 -6.16 -21.65
N SER A 73 0.45 -7.37 -21.15
CA SER A 73 1.80 -7.79 -20.74
C SER A 73 2.44 -8.86 -21.61
N HIS A 74 1.67 -9.60 -22.41
CA HIS A 74 2.24 -10.64 -23.27
C HIS A 74 2.83 -10.02 -24.56
N PRO A 75 4.10 -10.29 -24.91
CA PRO A 75 4.79 -9.63 -26.03
C PRO A 75 4.16 -9.91 -27.41
N GLU A 76 3.43 -11.01 -27.56
CA GLU A 76 2.71 -11.33 -28.80
C GLU A 76 1.32 -10.67 -28.90
N SER A 77 0.85 -10.05 -27.82
CA SER A 77 -0.43 -9.35 -27.83
C SER A 77 -0.34 -8.06 -28.66
N PRO A 78 -1.35 -7.74 -29.49
CA PRO A 78 -1.44 -6.43 -30.15
C PRO A 78 -1.59 -5.26 -29.15
N ASN A 79 -1.89 -5.55 -27.88
CA ASN A 79 -1.99 -4.57 -26.80
C ASN A 79 -0.79 -4.58 -25.84
N TYR A 80 0.28 -5.31 -26.15
CA TYR A 80 1.50 -5.32 -25.35
C TYR A 80 2.00 -3.89 -25.04
N GLY A 81 2.30 -3.62 -23.78
CA GLY A 81 2.75 -2.33 -23.27
C GLY A 81 1.67 -1.26 -23.16
N LYS A 82 0.42 -1.53 -23.58
CA LYS A 82 -0.71 -0.60 -23.46
C LYS A 82 -1.43 -0.80 -22.13
N HIS A 83 -0.69 -0.62 -21.03
CA HIS A 83 -1.22 -0.72 -19.68
C HIS A 83 -2.42 0.23 -19.46
N TRP A 84 -3.33 -0.18 -18.59
CA TRP A 84 -4.55 0.58 -18.33
C TRP A 84 -4.25 1.79 -17.46
N SER A 85 -4.98 2.88 -17.68
CA SER A 85 -4.98 3.99 -16.73
C SER A 85 -5.67 3.59 -15.43
N PRO A 86 -5.34 4.22 -14.28
CA PRO A 86 -6.03 3.99 -13.02
C PRO A 86 -7.55 4.12 -13.14
N ALA A 87 -8.02 5.13 -13.89
CA ALA A 87 -9.44 5.33 -14.16
C ALA A 87 -10.10 4.16 -14.91
N LYS A 88 -9.38 3.54 -15.86
CA LYS A 88 -9.88 2.37 -16.59
C LYS A 88 -9.92 1.13 -15.69
N VAL A 89 -8.90 0.92 -14.85
CA VAL A 89 -8.89 -0.15 -13.85
C VAL A 89 -10.10 0.02 -12.93
N ALA A 90 -10.25 1.19 -12.30
CA ALA A 90 -11.35 1.49 -11.41
C ALA A 90 -12.72 1.30 -12.08
N ALA A 91 -12.90 1.75 -13.32
CA ALA A 91 -14.16 1.58 -14.04
C ALA A 91 -14.47 0.13 -14.41
N THR A 92 -13.45 -0.68 -14.69
CA THR A 92 -13.62 -2.09 -15.09
C THR A 92 -14.02 -2.97 -13.92
N PHE A 93 -13.49 -2.70 -12.72
CA PHE A 93 -13.76 -3.47 -11.50
C PHE A 93 -14.74 -2.79 -10.55
N ARG A 94 -15.43 -1.73 -11.00
CA ARG A 94 -16.42 -1.02 -10.16
C ARG A 94 -17.67 -1.89 -9.99
N PRO A 95 -18.13 -2.11 -8.75
CA PRO A 95 -19.43 -2.73 -8.49
C PRO A 95 -20.57 -1.99 -9.21
N SER A 96 -21.63 -2.70 -9.59
CA SER A 96 -22.79 -2.09 -10.23
C SER A 96 -23.57 -1.19 -9.25
N ASN A 97 -24.30 -0.20 -9.77
CA ASN A 97 -25.20 0.59 -8.92
C ASN A 97 -26.25 -0.29 -8.23
N GLU A 98 -26.70 -1.36 -8.89
CA GLU A 98 -27.59 -2.36 -8.28
C GLU A 98 -26.97 -3.04 -7.06
N ALA A 99 -25.70 -3.43 -7.11
CA ALA A 99 -24.98 -3.96 -5.96
C ALA A 99 -24.93 -2.95 -4.80
N VAL A 100 -24.52 -1.71 -5.10
CA VAL A 100 -24.44 -0.63 -4.11
C VAL A 100 -25.80 -0.38 -3.46
N ASP A 101 -26.84 -0.22 -4.27
CA ASP A 101 -28.20 0.10 -3.80
C ASP A 101 -28.80 -1.06 -3.00
N THR A 102 -28.55 -2.31 -3.40
CA THR A 102 -29.03 -3.50 -2.69
C THR A 102 -28.43 -3.57 -1.29
N VAL A 103 -27.12 -3.39 -1.15
CA VAL A 103 -26.44 -3.45 0.14
C VAL A 103 -26.81 -2.23 1.00
N ARG A 104 -26.86 -1.02 0.43
CA ARG A 104 -27.28 0.20 1.14
C ARG A 104 -28.71 0.08 1.67
N THR A 105 -29.64 -0.39 0.84
CA THR A 105 -31.04 -0.57 1.23
C THR A 105 -31.16 -1.59 2.36
N TRP A 106 -30.43 -2.70 2.29
CA TRP A 106 -30.40 -3.69 3.38
C TRP A 106 -29.94 -3.10 4.71
N LEU A 107 -28.88 -2.28 4.71
CA LEU A 107 -28.39 -1.63 5.93
C LEU A 107 -29.44 -0.70 6.53
N VAL A 108 -30.10 0.12 5.70
CA VAL A 108 -31.13 1.06 6.13
C VAL A 108 -32.37 0.33 6.65
N ASP A 109 -32.84 -0.68 5.92
CA ASP A 109 -33.98 -1.52 6.32
C ASP A 109 -33.71 -2.29 7.63
N SER A 110 -32.43 -2.54 7.94
CA SER A 110 -31.98 -3.19 9.18
C SER A 110 -31.79 -2.21 10.36
N GLY A 111 -32.11 -0.93 10.15
CA GLY A 111 -32.20 0.10 11.18
C GLY A 111 -31.06 1.10 11.22
N LEU A 112 -30.13 1.08 10.26
CA LEU A 112 -29.10 2.12 10.16
C LEU A 112 -29.70 3.38 9.51
N SER A 113 -29.27 4.55 9.97
CA SER A 113 -29.66 5.79 9.30
C SER A 113 -28.86 5.97 8.01
N GLU A 114 -29.51 6.51 6.98
CA GLU A 114 -28.92 6.64 5.64
C GLU A 114 -27.65 7.51 5.63
N ASP A 115 -27.57 8.51 6.51
CA ASP A 115 -26.43 9.41 6.69
C ASP A 115 -25.18 8.74 7.27
N ARG A 116 -25.34 7.60 7.95
CA ARG A 116 -24.23 6.78 8.48
C ARG A 116 -23.60 5.90 7.41
N VAL A 117 -24.28 5.66 6.29
CA VAL A 117 -23.81 4.74 5.24
C VAL A 117 -23.15 5.53 4.10
N ARG A 118 -21.84 5.45 3.99
CA ARG A 118 -21.04 6.17 3.00
C ARG A 118 -20.41 5.23 1.99
N LEU A 119 -20.47 5.58 0.71
CA LEU A 119 -19.74 4.89 -0.34
C LEU A 119 -18.32 5.45 -0.38
N SER A 120 -17.31 4.59 -0.50
CA SER A 120 -15.92 5.01 -0.66
C SER A 120 -15.71 5.73 -2.00
N THR A 121 -14.65 6.54 -2.09
CA THR A 121 -14.28 7.25 -3.33
C THR A 121 -14.04 6.30 -4.51
N SER A 122 -13.47 5.12 -4.24
CA SER A 122 -13.28 4.07 -5.25
C SER A 122 -14.59 3.43 -5.71
N GLY A 123 -15.66 3.52 -4.91
CA GLY A 123 -16.94 2.88 -5.14
C GLY A 123 -16.97 1.39 -4.80
N GLY A 124 -15.87 0.84 -4.28
CA GLY A 124 -15.75 -0.58 -3.92
C GLY A 124 -16.23 -0.93 -2.52
N TRP A 125 -16.45 0.07 -1.65
CA TRP A 125 -16.72 -0.16 -0.24
C TRP A 125 -17.88 0.69 0.27
N LEU A 126 -18.71 0.11 1.14
CA LEU A 126 -19.65 0.84 1.99
C LEU A 126 -19.12 0.87 3.43
N HIS A 127 -19.05 2.07 4.00
CA HIS A 127 -18.58 2.32 5.36
C HIS A 127 -19.75 2.76 6.24
N ALA A 128 -19.82 2.22 7.45
CA ALA A 128 -20.71 2.67 8.50
C ALA A 128 -20.07 2.44 9.88
N ASN A 129 -20.16 3.41 10.78
CA ASN A 129 -19.85 3.14 12.19
C ASN A 129 -21.09 2.53 12.82
N VAL A 130 -20.99 1.36 13.43
CA VAL A 130 -22.10 0.61 14.06
C VAL A 130 -21.75 0.20 15.48
N THR A 131 -22.72 -0.02 16.35
CA THR A 131 -22.46 -0.69 17.63
C THR A 131 -22.27 -2.19 17.41
N ILE A 132 -21.62 -2.88 18.36
CA ILE A 132 -21.56 -4.35 18.35
C ILE A 132 -22.96 -4.97 18.30
N GLU A 133 -23.93 -4.43 19.05
CA GLU A 133 -25.31 -4.90 19.02
C GLU A 133 -25.96 -4.75 17.61
N GLU A 134 -25.70 -3.64 16.93
CA GLU A 134 -26.14 -3.45 15.54
C GLU A 134 -25.47 -4.44 14.59
N ALA A 135 -24.15 -4.68 14.72
CA ALA A 135 -23.41 -5.63 13.91
C ALA A 135 -23.87 -7.08 14.11
N GLU A 136 -24.03 -7.52 15.36
CA GLU A 136 -24.54 -8.85 15.70
C GLU A 136 -25.93 -9.09 15.09
N ARG A 137 -26.81 -8.07 15.12
CA ARG A 137 -28.15 -8.13 14.50
C ARG A 137 -28.09 -8.19 12.98
N LEU A 138 -27.25 -7.37 12.34
CA LEU A 138 -27.08 -7.34 10.88
C LEU A 138 -26.58 -8.68 10.34
N LEU A 139 -25.59 -9.25 11.03
CA LEU A 139 -24.82 -10.40 10.57
C LEU A 139 -25.32 -11.73 11.10
N GLY A 140 -26.26 -11.72 12.06
CA GLY A 140 -26.74 -12.94 12.72
C GLY A 140 -25.59 -13.73 13.33
N THR A 141 -24.73 -13.05 14.08
CA THR A 141 -23.52 -13.59 14.71
C THR A 141 -23.32 -12.97 16.10
N GLU A 142 -22.33 -13.45 16.80
CA GLU A 142 -21.87 -12.93 18.08
C GLU A 142 -20.44 -12.39 17.96
N TYR A 143 -20.12 -11.28 18.62
CA TYR A 143 -18.78 -10.71 18.67
C TYR A 143 -18.09 -10.97 20.00
N TYR A 144 -16.79 -11.27 19.89
CA TYR A 144 -15.92 -11.56 21.01
C TYR A 144 -14.66 -10.72 20.92
N VAL A 145 -14.09 -10.46 22.09
CA VAL A 145 -12.72 -10.00 22.22
C VAL A 145 -11.83 -11.22 22.35
N TYR A 146 -10.87 -11.30 21.45
CA TYR A 146 -9.82 -12.30 21.42
C TYR A 146 -8.54 -11.71 21.98
N GLN A 147 -7.79 -12.49 22.73
CA GLN A 147 -6.50 -12.12 23.29
C GLN A 147 -5.44 -13.06 22.75
N HIS A 148 -4.28 -12.52 22.41
CA HIS A 148 -3.14 -13.30 21.96
C HIS A 148 -2.39 -13.91 23.16
N SER A 149 -1.98 -15.17 23.06
CA SER A 149 -1.38 -15.93 24.16
C SER A 149 -0.03 -15.38 24.64
N ASP A 150 0.69 -14.75 23.72
CA ASP A 150 2.06 -14.27 23.97
C ASP A 150 2.09 -12.78 24.39
N ASP A 151 0.95 -12.09 24.31
CA ASP A 151 0.82 -10.68 24.67
C ASP A 151 -0.62 -10.43 25.18
N GLU A 152 -0.77 -10.38 26.51
CA GLU A 152 -2.07 -10.16 27.15
C GLU A 152 -2.66 -8.77 26.81
N ASP A 153 -1.85 -7.80 26.42
CA ASP A 153 -2.36 -6.48 26.04
C ASP A 153 -2.82 -6.43 24.58
N LEU A 154 -2.57 -7.50 23.80
CA LEU A 154 -2.97 -7.58 22.41
C LEU A 154 -4.37 -8.20 22.25
N GLU A 155 -5.36 -7.32 22.20
CA GLU A 155 -6.76 -7.66 21.93
C GLU A 155 -7.13 -7.51 20.45
N HIS A 156 -8.06 -8.34 19.97
CA HIS A 156 -8.69 -8.24 18.64
C HIS A 156 -10.18 -8.52 18.73
N ILE A 157 -10.99 -7.83 17.92
CA ILE A 157 -12.45 -7.97 17.92
C ILE A 157 -12.88 -8.70 16.66
N ALA A 158 -13.55 -9.84 16.85
CA ALA A 158 -13.99 -10.68 15.74
C ALA A 158 -15.32 -11.36 16.04
N CYS A 159 -16.03 -11.77 14.99
CA CYS A 159 -17.25 -12.54 15.12
C CYS A 159 -16.97 -14.04 15.32
N HIS A 160 -17.88 -14.73 15.97
CA HIS A 160 -17.74 -16.13 16.34
C HIS A 160 -18.06 -17.07 15.17
N GLU A 161 -17.05 -17.78 14.67
CA GLU A 161 -17.12 -18.85 13.68
C GLU A 161 -17.65 -18.49 12.28
N LYS A 162 -18.76 -17.76 12.14
CA LYS A 162 -19.41 -17.47 10.87
C LYS A 162 -20.34 -16.27 10.98
N TYR A 163 -20.65 -15.66 9.84
CA TYR A 163 -21.71 -14.68 9.75
C TYR A 163 -22.60 -14.91 8.53
N HIS A 164 -23.77 -14.29 8.57
CA HIS A 164 -24.82 -14.47 7.59
C HIS A 164 -25.18 -13.15 6.94
N LEU A 165 -25.61 -13.23 5.69
CA LEU A 165 -26.20 -12.12 4.96
C LEU A 165 -27.49 -12.61 4.29
N PRO A 166 -28.48 -11.72 4.05
CA PRO A 166 -29.60 -12.07 3.19
C PRO A 166 -29.08 -12.56 1.83
N GLU A 167 -29.71 -13.60 1.25
CA GLU A 167 -29.25 -14.21 0.00
C GLU A 167 -29.01 -13.20 -1.14
N GLN A 168 -29.90 -12.21 -1.25
CA GLN A 168 -29.79 -11.14 -2.24
C GLN A 168 -28.62 -10.18 -2.00
N VAL A 169 -28.22 -9.97 -0.74
CA VAL A 169 -27.10 -9.11 -0.34
C VAL A 169 -25.78 -9.85 -0.52
N SER A 170 -25.76 -11.13 -0.12
CA SER A 170 -24.58 -12.00 -0.16
C SER A 170 -23.93 -12.07 -1.56
N LYS A 171 -24.72 -11.94 -2.63
CA LYS A 171 -24.23 -11.95 -4.03
C LYS A 171 -23.47 -10.68 -4.44
N HIS A 172 -23.57 -9.62 -3.65
CA HIS A 172 -22.99 -8.31 -3.92
C HIS A 172 -21.91 -7.92 -2.92
N VAL A 173 -21.63 -8.78 -1.94
CA VAL A 173 -20.60 -8.56 -0.92
C VAL A 173 -19.50 -9.59 -1.15
N GLU A 174 -18.26 -9.15 -1.06
CA GLU A 174 -17.08 -10.02 -1.05
C GLU A 174 -16.62 -10.28 0.38
N ILE A 175 -16.64 -9.24 1.20
CA ILE A 175 -16.10 -9.26 2.55
C ILE A 175 -16.83 -8.26 3.43
N VAL A 176 -17.07 -8.64 4.69
CA VAL A 176 -17.45 -7.71 5.75
C VAL A 176 -16.32 -7.68 6.78
N THR A 177 -15.87 -6.51 7.20
CA THR A 177 -14.79 -6.37 8.18
C THR A 177 -15.06 -5.24 9.19
N PRO A 178 -14.69 -5.39 10.47
CA PRO A 178 -14.05 -6.57 11.08
C PRO A 178 -15.05 -7.70 11.38
N THR A 179 -14.70 -8.93 11.00
CA THR A 179 -15.51 -10.16 11.23
C THR A 179 -14.62 -11.34 11.58
N LEU A 180 -14.23 -12.18 10.61
CA LEU A 180 -13.41 -13.38 10.80
C LEU A 180 -11.92 -13.11 10.52
N HIS A 181 -11.59 -11.91 10.04
CA HIS A 181 -10.27 -11.49 9.59
C HIS A 181 -9.43 -10.95 10.76
N PHE A 182 -8.39 -11.68 11.16
CA PHE A 182 -7.46 -11.26 12.20
C PHE A 182 -6.27 -10.58 11.53
N ASP A 183 -6.31 -9.26 11.49
CA ASP A 183 -5.34 -8.36 10.86
C ASP A 183 -4.31 -7.80 11.86
N VAL A 184 -4.54 -7.96 13.16
CA VAL A 184 -3.60 -7.54 14.21
C VAL A 184 -2.34 -8.42 14.17
N LYS A 185 -1.20 -7.83 13.82
CA LYS A 185 0.12 -8.48 13.86
C LYS A 185 0.56 -8.64 15.33
N PRO A 186 0.68 -9.86 15.88
CA PRO A 186 1.20 -10.02 17.23
C PRO A 186 2.65 -9.60 17.30
N ARG A 187 2.99 -8.80 18.32
CA ARG A 187 4.38 -8.45 18.64
C ARG A 187 5.13 -9.74 18.90
N ARG A 188 5.90 -10.20 17.92
CA ARG A 188 6.82 -11.31 18.14
C ARG A 188 7.93 -10.81 19.04
N VAL A 189 7.83 -11.10 20.34
CA VAL A 189 9.03 -11.21 21.16
C VAL A 189 9.92 -12.23 20.45
N PRO A 190 11.20 -11.93 20.14
CA PRO A 190 12.05 -12.89 19.46
C PRO A 190 12.26 -14.07 20.40
N VAL A 191 11.45 -15.11 20.25
CA VAL A 191 11.77 -16.43 20.77
C VAL A 191 13.06 -16.81 20.09
N GLN A 192 14.12 -17.00 20.88
CA GLN A 192 15.40 -17.55 20.46
C GLN A 192 15.18 -19.00 20.00
N VAL A 193 14.49 -19.19 18.89
CA VAL A 193 14.55 -20.43 18.14
C VAL A 193 15.81 -20.29 17.32
N GLU A 194 16.81 -21.12 17.60
CA GLU A 194 17.99 -21.35 16.75
C GLU A 194 17.52 -21.76 15.35
N LYS A 195 17.10 -20.77 14.56
CA LYS A 195 16.60 -20.96 13.22
C LYS A 195 17.80 -20.78 12.31
N LEU A 196 18.20 -21.90 11.71
CA LEU A 196 19.09 -21.99 10.55
C LEU A 196 19.23 -20.64 9.84
N GLU A 197 20.41 -20.04 9.97
CA GLU A 197 20.77 -18.76 9.39
C GLU A 197 20.45 -18.77 7.89
N ARG A 198 19.28 -18.24 7.52
CA ARG A 198 19.09 -17.70 6.18
C ARG A 198 20.08 -16.55 6.13
N ARG A 199 21.00 -16.57 5.17
CA ARG A 199 22.03 -15.55 4.94
C ARG A 199 21.41 -14.19 4.64
N SER A 200 20.80 -13.56 5.64
CA SER A 200 20.51 -12.13 5.70
C SER A 200 21.52 -11.58 6.69
N SER A 201 22.47 -10.87 6.11
CA SER A 201 23.53 -10.12 6.77
C SER A 201 23.00 -9.20 7.87
N ALA A 202 23.83 -9.07 8.91
CA ALA A 202 23.70 -8.30 10.14
C ALA A 202 22.59 -7.21 10.22
N SER A 203 21.78 -7.34 11.28
CA SER A 203 20.90 -6.35 11.95
C SER A 203 19.52 -5.96 11.39
N SER A 204 18.80 -6.87 10.72
CA SER A 204 17.34 -6.68 10.55
C SER A 204 16.55 -7.18 11.77
N SER A 205 16.71 -6.54 12.93
CA SER A 205 15.65 -6.53 13.96
C SER A 205 14.66 -5.43 13.57
N ALA A 206 13.36 -5.74 13.51
CA ALA A 206 12.23 -4.85 13.17
C ALA A 206 12.58 -3.36 13.35
N ALA A 207 12.78 -2.70 12.22
CA ALA A 207 13.52 -1.47 12.15
C ALA A 207 12.55 -0.43 11.57
N ASN A 208 12.18 0.57 12.39
CA ASN A 208 11.15 1.59 12.11
C ASN A 208 11.61 2.51 10.96
N ALA A 209 10.67 3.07 10.18
CA ALA A 209 10.97 3.99 9.08
C ALA A 209 11.92 5.15 9.40
N HIS A 210 11.92 5.66 10.63
CA HIS A 210 12.86 6.68 11.07
C HIS A 210 14.33 6.32 10.82
N ALA A 211 14.65 5.01 10.74
CA ALA A 211 16.00 4.53 10.59
C ALA A 211 16.40 4.23 9.13
N ILE A 212 15.47 4.34 8.17
CA ILE A 212 15.80 4.22 6.74
C ILE A 212 16.65 5.42 6.32
N GLY A 213 17.65 5.18 5.48
CA GLY A 213 18.64 6.20 5.11
C GLY A 213 19.69 6.48 6.19
N GLN A 214 19.55 5.97 7.42
CA GLN A 214 20.54 6.16 8.48
C GLN A 214 21.77 5.24 8.29
N PRO A 215 22.96 5.63 8.80
CA PRO A 215 24.14 4.78 8.81
C PRO A 215 23.90 3.37 9.37
N GLY A 216 24.41 2.37 8.65
CA GLY A 216 24.31 0.96 9.06
C GLY A 216 22.97 0.29 8.74
N PHE A 217 22.08 0.99 8.02
CA PHE A 217 20.80 0.48 7.53
C PHE A 217 20.86 0.24 6.01
N GLY A 218 20.40 -0.93 5.56
CA GLY A 218 20.52 -1.36 4.15
C GLY A 218 21.75 -2.22 3.84
N THR A 219 21.85 -2.71 2.61
CA THR A 219 22.87 -3.69 2.20
C THR A 219 24.12 -3.08 1.57
N SER A 220 24.75 -2.09 2.19
CA SER A 220 26.01 -1.54 1.65
C SER A 220 27.21 -2.37 2.14
N PHE A 221 27.40 -3.56 1.56
CA PHE A 221 28.60 -4.38 1.82
C PHE A 221 29.71 -4.02 0.84
N LEU A 222 30.78 -3.42 1.35
CA LEU A 222 32.05 -3.32 0.64
C LEU A 222 32.61 -4.73 0.36
N LYS A 223 32.49 -5.19 -0.88
CA LYS A 223 33.34 -6.26 -1.40
C LYS A 223 34.60 -5.66 -2.01
N THR A 224 35.52 -5.21 -1.16
CA THR A 224 36.83 -4.72 -1.62
C THR A 224 37.92 -5.76 -1.36
N LYS A 225 38.68 -6.13 -2.40
CA LYS A 225 39.94 -6.89 -2.27
C LYS A 225 41.13 -6.03 -1.79
N GLY A 226 40.94 -4.73 -1.55
CA GLY A 226 41.91 -3.85 -0.88
C GLY A 226 42.99 -3.21 -1.76
N THR A 227 43.01 -3.48 -3.06
CA THR A 227 43.92 -2.84 -4.03
C THR A 227 43.12 -2.37 -5.25
N LEU A 228 42.99 -1.05 -5.42
CA LEU A 228 42.49 -0.43 -6.64
C LEU A 228 43.69 -0.11 -7.53
N ASP A 229 43.89 -0.87 -8.60
CA ASP A 229 44.78 -0.42 -9.67
C ASP A 229 44.06 0.65 -10.50
N ALA A 230 44.78 1.66 -10.99
CA ALA A 230 44.24 2.80 -11.75
C ALA A 230 43.79 2.41 -13.18
N LEU A 231 43.05 1.31 -13.32
CA LEU A 231 42.65 0.70 -14.58
C LEU A 231 41.16 0.99 -14.83
N LEU A 232 40.86 2.26 -15.02
CA LEU A 232 39.49 2.79 -15.10
C LEU A 232 38.73 2.35 -16.38
N SER A 233 39.40 1.68 -17.33
CA SER A 233 38.82 1.25 -18.61
C SER A 233 39.32 -0.12 -19.10
N ASP A 234 40.04 -0.88 -18.27
CA ASP A 234 40.53 -2.20 -18.67
C ASP A 234 39.50 -3.29 -18.33
N LEU A 235 38.95 -3.91 -19.37
CA LEU A 235 37.96 -4.99 -19.25
C LEU A 235 38.57 -6.28 -18.67
N ALA A 236 39.89 -6.40 -18.61
CA ALA A 236 40.57 -7.59 -18.06
C ALA A 236 40.32 -7.80 -16.56
N TYR A 237 39.85 -6.78 -15.84
CA TYR A 237 39.71 -6.78 -14.37
C TYR A 237 38.26 -6.64 -13.90
N CYS A 238 37.28 -6.86 -14.79
CA CYS A 238 35.86 -6.78 -14.43
C CYS A 238 35.41 -7.79 -13.36
N ASP A 239 36.18 -8.85 -13.10
CA ASP A 239 35.96 -9.81 -12.01
C ASP A 239 36.51 -9.34 -10.66
N GLU A 240 37.33 -8.29 -10.66
CA GLU A 240 37.90 -7.66 -9.46
C GLU A 240 37.22 -6.33 -9.11
N GLN A 241 36.93 -5.53 -10.13
CA GLN A 241 36.22 -4.26 -10.01
C GLN A 241 35.22 -4.11 -11.16
N ILE A 242 33.93 -4.06 -10.83
CA ILE A 242 32.91 -3.69 -11.80
C ILE A 242 32.99 -2.18 -11.99
N VAL A 243 33.13 -1.74 -13.24
CA VAL A 243 33.04 -0.33 -13.69
C VAL A 243 31.97 -0.23 -14.78
N PRO A 244 31.51 0.98 -15.17
CA PRO A 244 30.45 1.11 -16.17
C PRO A 244 30.74 0.39 -17.50
N ASP A 245 31.99 0.39 -17.98
CA ASP A 245 32.37 -0.34 -19.20
C ASP A 245 32.26 -1.86 -19.07
N CYS A 246 32.49 -2.42 -17.87
CA CYS A 246 32.24 -3.83 -17.59
C CYS A 246 30.75 -4.17 -17.79
N LEU A 247 29.85 -3.33 -17.27
CA LEU A 247 28.41 -3.52 -17.41
C LEU A 247 27.98 -3.38 -18.88
N ARG A 248 28.56 -2.41 -19.60
CA ARG A 248 28.30 -2.24 -21.04
C ARG A 248 28.67 -3.47 -21.84
N VAL A 249 29.82 -4.08 -21.56
CA VAL A 249 30.26 -5.29 -22.27
C VAL A 249 29.45 -6.50 -21.83
N LEU A 250 29.31 -6.72 -20.52
CA LEU A 250 28.65 -7.90 -19.95
C LEU A 250 27.18 -8.00 -20.41
N TYR A 251 26.45 -6.89 -20.39
CA TYR A 251 25.04 -6.85 -20.76
C TYR A 251 24.81 -6.38 -22.19
N SER A 252 25.87 -6.21 -22.99
CA SER A 252 25.79 -5.65 -24.34
C SER A 252 25.00 -4.33 -24.37
N PHE A 253 25.22 -3.49 -23.35
CA PHE A 253 24.54 -2.20 -23.16
C PHE A 253 25.14 -1.13 -24.08
N ASN A 254 24.96 -1.33 -25.38
CA ASN A 254 25.23 -0.35 -26.44
C ASN A 254 23.90 0.01 -27.10
N TYR A 255 23.13 0.83 -26.41
CA TYR A 255 21.75 1.17 -26.79
C TYR A 255 21.66 2.61 -27.28
N THR A 256 20.91 2.81 -28.36
CA THR A 256 20.53 4.15 -28.83
C THR A 256 19.14 4.48 -28.29
N PHE A 257 19.04 5.54 -27.50
CA PHE A 257 17.78 5.97 -26.91
C PHE A 257 16.73 6.31 -27.98
N VAL A 258 15.58 5.65 -27.91
CA VAL A 258 14.49 5.83 -28.89
C VAL A 258 13.56 6.98 -28.50
N ALA A 259 13.29 7.16 -27.20
CA ALA A 259 12.37 8.18 -26.70
C ALA A 259 12.86 8.84 -25.39
N PRO A 260 14.08 9.39 -25.37
CA PRO A 260 14.68 9.95 -24.14
C PRO A 260 13.86 11.07 -23.49
N GLU A 261 13.18 11.89 -24.31
CA GLU A 261 12.34 13.00 -23.84
C GLU A 261 10.97 12.55 -23.32
N LYS A 262 10.62 11.27 -23.50
CA LYS A 262 9.36 10.70 -23.01
C LYS A 262 9.59 9.75 -21.85
N ASN A 263 10.66 8.97 -21.89
CA ASN A 263 11.00 8.06 -20.81
C ASN A 263 11.55 8.84 -19.62
N THR A 264 11.39 8.26 -18.43
CA THR A 264 11.85 8.81 -17.17
C THR A 264 12.41 7.69 -16.32
N ILE A 265 13.56 7.95 -15.71
CA ILE A 265 14.16 7.09 -14.70
C ILE A 265 14.30 7.90 -13.42
N ALA A 266 13.85 7.35 -12.30
CA ALA A 266 14.10 7.91 -10.98
C ALA A 266 14.92 6.93 -10.14
N ILE A 267 15.86 7.49 -9.40
CA ILE A 267 16.56 6.83 -8.29
C ILE A 267 15.92 7.34 -7.01
N VAL A 268 15.50 6.41 -6.15
CA VAL A 268 14.87 6.71 -4.87
C VAL A 268 15.92 6.63 -3.78
N GLU A 269 16.05 7.70 -3.00
CA GLU A 269 16.98 7.81 -1.88
C GLU A 269 16.24 8.33 -0.65
N TYR A 270 16.73 7.96 0.53
CA TYR A 270 16.12 8.31 1.81
C TYR A 270 17.08 9.15 2.63
N THR A 271 16.64 10.34 3.04
CA THR A 271 17.43 11.24 3.89
C THR A 271 17.75 10.51 5.22
N PRO A 272 18.98 10.64 5.78
CA PRO A 272 20.07 11.55 5.41
C PRO A 272 21.02 11.02 4.31
N GLN A 273 20.74 9.89 3.67
CA GLN A 273 21.57 9.46 2.55
C GLN A 273 21.33 10.34 1.32
N ALA A 274 22.42 10.90 0.79
CA ALA A 274 22.39 11.78 -0.35
C ALA A 274 23.72 11.75 -1.10
N TYR A 275 23.70 12.05 -2.40
CA TYR A 275 24.92 12.12 -3.19
C TYR A 275 25.78 13.35 -2.84
N VAL A 276 27.08 13.26 -3.10
CA VAL A 276 28.00 14.39 -3.04
C VAL A 276 28.37 14.83 -4.45
N ALA A 277 28.09 16.09 -4.77
CA ALA A 277 28.33 16.67 -6.09
C ALA A 277 29.77 16.49 -6.60
N SER A 278 30.78 16.67 -5.73
CA SER A 278 32.19 16.49 -6.10
C SER A 278 32.57 15.04 -6.37
N ASP A 279 31.89 14.08 -5.74
CA ASP A 279 32.15 12.66 -5.92
C ASP A 279 31.60 12.21 -7.27
N LEU A 280 30.39 12.68 -7.64
CA LEU A 280 29.85 12.50 -8.99
C LEU A 280 30.81 13.05 -10.05
N ASP A 281 31.34 14.26 -9.86
CA ASP A 281 32.29 14.85 -10.82
C ASP A 281 33.60 14.05 -10.90
N LEU A 282 34.10 13.54 -9.77
CA LEU A 282 35.26 12.69 -9.73
C LEU A 282 35.00 11.38 -10.48
N PHE A 283 33.85 10.74 -10.26
CA PHE A 283 33.44 9.53 -10.97
C PHE A 283 33.31 9.78 -12.47
N PHE A 284 32.58 10.83 -12.86
CA PHE A 284 32.40 11.19 -14.27
C PHE A 284 33.72 11.55 -14.95
N SER A 285 34.66 12.22 -14.26
CA SER A 285 35.98 12.51 -14.83
C SER A 285 36.74 11.24 -15.24
N ASN A 286 36.48 10.13 -14.56
CA ASN A 286 37.13 8.84 -14.80
C ASN A 286 36.35 7.95 -15.80
N PHE A 287 35.01 7.96 -15.75
CA PHE A 287 34.18 6.98 -16.48
C PHE A 287 33.21 7.58 -17.51
N SER A 288 32.93 8.88 -17.45
CA SER A 288 32.08 9.60 -18.42
C SER A 288 32.40 11.09 -18.47
N PRO A 289 33.54 11.51 -19.06
CA PRO A 289 34.02 12.88 -18.94
C PRO A 289 33.05 13.95 -19.49
N SER A 290 32.16 13.58 -20.41
CA SER A 290 31.12 14.48 -20.93
C SER A 290 30.04 14.83 -19.91
N GLN A 291 29.93 14.09 -18.81
CA GLN A 291 28.92 14.27 -17.76
C GLN A 291 29.44 15.03 -16.54
N VAL A 292 30.71 15.46 -16.53
CA VAL A 292 31.22 16.29 -15.42
C VAL A 292 30.37 17.56 -15.29
N GLY A 293 29.88 17.81 -14.08
CA GLY A 293 28.92 18.88 -13.76
C GLY A 293 27.44 18.48 -13.88
N GLU A 294 27.12 17.32 -14.43
CA GLU A 294 25.73 16.81 -14.53
C GLU A 294 25.21 16.37 -13.17
N ARG A 295 23.92 16.60 -12.90
CA ARG A 295 23.26 16.25 -11.63
C ARG A 295 21.88 15.67 -11.90
N PRO A 296 21.35 14.80 -11.02
CA PRO A 296 19.97 14.37 -11.13
C PRO A 296 19.01 15.54 -10.87
N VAL A 297 17.79 15.43 -11.40
CA VAL A 297 16.70 16.37 -11.11
C VAL A 297 16.04 15.97 -9.80
N LEU A 298 16.24 16.78 -8.76
CA LEU A 298 15.65 16.54 -7.44
C LEU A 298 14.13 16.74 -7.45
N TYR A 299 13.42 15.73 -6.94
CA TYR A 299 12.06 15.81 -6.42
C TYR A 299 12.14 15.54 -4.92
N SER A 300 11.81 16.56 -4.15
CA SER A 300 11.72 16.49 -2.69
C SER A 300 10.39 15.86 -2.31
N ILE A 301 10.42 14.84 -1.48
CA ILE A 301 9.27 14.16 -0.88
C ILE A 301 9.41 14.32 0.62
N ASP A 302 8.41 14.91 1.27
CA ASP A 302 8.33 15.06 2.73
C ASP A 302 9.57 15.70 3.36
N GLY A 303 10.06 16.77 2.74
CA GLY A 303 11.26 17.48 3.20
C GLY A 303 12.58 16.94 2.63
N GLY A 304 12.54 15.89 1.81
CA GLY A 304 13.65 15.31 1.06
C GLY A 304 14.63 16.33 0.49
N PHE A 305 15.90 16.25 0.87
CA PHE A 305 16.91 17.17 0.35
C PHE A 305 18.29 16.53 0.20
N VAL A 306 19.10 17.13 -0.67
CA VAL A 306 20.50 16.73 -0.87
C VAL A 306 21.34 17.30 0.27
N GLN A 307 21.47 16.54 1.36
CA GLN A 307 22.27 16.96 2.51
C GLN A 307 23.76 16.86 2.19
N THR A 308 24.53 17.87 2.60
CA THR A 308 26.00 17.90 2.43
C THR A 308 26.74 18.17 3.74
N ASN A 309 26.03 18.14 4.87
CA ASN A 309 26.59 18.45 6.18
C ASN A 309 27.26 17.23 6.80
N GLN A 310 26.77 16.04 6.48
CA GLN A 310 27.29 14.77 6.94
C GLN A 310 27.84 14.02 5.73
N THR A 311 29.16 13.92 5.66
CA THR A 311 29.83 13.24 4.55
C THR A 311 30.55 12.00 5.05
N GLY A 312 30.42 10.89 4.33
CA GLY A 312 31.05 9.62 4.64
C GLY A 312 30.39 8.48 3.88
N PHE A 313 31.03 7.32 3.86
CA PHE A 313 30.49 6.16 3.15
C PHE A 313 29.08 5.79 3.62
N ASP A 314 28.79 5.94 4.91
CA ASP A 314 27.48 5.60 5.48
C ASP A 314 26.36 6.59 5.11
N TYR A 315 26.70 7.80 4.64
CA TYR A 315 25.74 8.85 4.25
C TYR A 315 25.69 9.09 2.74
N ASN A 316 26.74 8.74 2.01
CA ASN A 316 26.82 9.04 0.59
C ASN A 316 27.09 7.81 -0.26
N GLY A 317 27.48 6.68 0.34
CA GLY A 317 27.93 5.50 -0.40
C GLY A 317 26.85 4.93 -1.31
N GLU A 318 25.64 4.71 -0.79
CA GLU A 318 24.51 4.18 -1.56
C GLU A 318 24.07 5.17 -2.64
N SER A 319 23.74 6.41 -2.26
CA SER A 319 23.26 7.41 -3.21
C SER A 319 24.29 7.79 -4.28
N ASN A 320 25.59 7.85 -3.92
CA ASN A 320 26.64 8.00 -4.92
C ASN A 320 26.66 6.78 -5.85
N LEU A 321 26.68 5.55 -5.32
CA LEU A 321 26.73 4.34 -6.13
C LEU A 321 25.59 4.28 -7.14
N ASP A 322 24.35 4.50 -6.68
CA ASP A 322 23.16 4.42 -7.51
C ASP A 322 23.15 5.49 -8.61
N LEU A 323 23.46 6.74 -8.26
CA LEU A 323 23.46 7.85 -9.21
C LEU A 323 24.68 7.81 -10.16
N GLU A 324 25.88 7.50 -9.67
CA GLU A 324 27.10 7.40 -10.48
C GLU A 324 26.92 6.38 -11.61
N TYR A 325 26.38 5.21 -11.29
CA TYR A 325 26.14 4.16 -12.27
C TYR A 325 24.95 4.45 -13.17
N ALA A 326 23.79 4.81 -12.60
CA ALA A 326 22.60 5.07 -13.40
C ALA A 326 22.86 6.20 -14.40
N MET A 327 23.37 7.34 -13.94
CA MET A 327 23.67 8.49 -14.79
C MET A 327 24.73 8.17 -15.83
N THR A 328 25.80 7.45 -15.48
CA THR A 328 26.85 7.10 -16.45
C THR A 328 26.36 6.15 -17.52
N LEU A 329 25.54 5.16 -17.17
CA LEU A 329 25.00 4.21 -18.13
C LEU A 329 24.01 4.86 -19.09
N VAL A 330 23.16 5.76 -18.60
CA VAL A 330 22.16 6.42 -19.45
C VAL A 330 22.71 7.64 -20.20
N GLY A 331 23.82 8.22 -19.74
CA GLY A 331 24.48 9.36 -20.36
C GLY A 331 23.65 10.65 -20.30
N LEU A 332 24.04 11.64 -21.10
CA LEU A 332 23.32 12.92 -21.22
C LEU A 332 21.98 12.82 -21.96
N ASN A 333 21.69 11.68 -22.57
CA ASN A 333 20.50 11.51 -23.39
C ASN A 333 19.25 11.32 -22.55
N GLN A 334 19.35 10.73 -21.37
CA GLN A 334 18.19 10.45 -20.51
C GLN A 334 18.43 11.09 -19.15
N LYS A 335 17.61 12.09 -18.81
CA LYS A 335 17.70 12.72 -17.49
C LYS A 335 17.29 11.74 -16.41
N VAL A 336 18.09 11.69 -15.35
CA VAL A 336 17.82 10.93 -14.13
C VAL A 336 17.16 11.85 -13.12
N GLN A 337 16.06 11.39 -12.52
CA GLN A 337 15.39 12.06 -11.41
C GLN A 337 15.89 11.45 -10.10
N LEU A 338 15.95 12.27 -9.06
CA LEU A 338 16.21 11.83 -7.69
C LEU A 338 14.94 12.05 -6.89
N TYR A 339 14.32 10.97 -6.45
CA TYR A 339 13.21 11.02 -5.48
C TYR A 339 13.83 10.89 -4.11
N GLN A 340 14.03 12.02 -3.45
CA GLN A 340 14.62 12.08 -2.12
C GLN A 340 13.47 12.17 -1.12
N ALA A 341 13.35 11.20 -0.22
CA ALA A 341 12.28 11.14 0.77
C ALA A 341 12.78 11.37 2.19
N GLY A 342 11.97 12.05 3.00
CA GLY A 342 12.21 12.36 4.41
C GLY A 342 13.20 13.48 4.69
N ASP A 343 13.49 13.78 5.94
CA ASP A 343 14.30 14.94 6.37
C ASP A 343 15.52 14.56 7.25
N ASP A 344 16.19 15.55 7.83
CA ASP A 344 17.41 15.36 8.61
C ASP A 344 17.21 14.84 10.03
N VAL A 345 15.96 14.83 10.50
CA VAL A 345 15.53 14.35 11.82
C VAL A 345 14.78 13.02 11.66
N GLU A 346 13.88 12.95 10.69
CA GLU A 346 12.99 11.83 10.41
C GLU A 346 13.26 11.28 9.00
N GLY A 347 13.65 10.00 8.91
CA GLY A 347 13.74 9.27 7.63
C GLY A 347 12.37 9.09 6.96
N ALA A 348 12.26 8.25 5.94
CA ALA A 348 10.98 7.98 5.29
C ALA A 348 10.84 6.52 4.88
N SER A 349 9.60 6.02 4.84
CA SER A 349 9.24 4.64 4.48
C SER A 349 8.99 4.46 2.98
N PHE A 350 8.75 3.23 2.54
CA PHE A 350 8.25 2.99 1.18
C PHE A 350 6.82 3.54 1.03
N ASN A 351 6.04 3.61 2.11
CA ASN A 351 4.71 4.22 2.07
C ASN A 351 4.79 5.71 1.79
N ASN A 352 5.66 6.47 2.47
CA ASN A 352 5.82 7.92 2.17
C ASN A 352 6.19 8.17 0.68
N LEU A 353 6.98 7.28 0.06
CA LEU A 353 7.19 7.33 -1.39
C LEU A 353 5.88 7.06 -2.16
N LEU A 354 5.11 6.04 -1.81
CA LEU A 354 3.84 5.71 -2.46
C LEU A 354 2.81 6.83 -2.30
N ASP A 355 2.77 7.50 -1.15
CA ASP A 355 1.95 8.68 -0.89
C ASP A 355 2.24 9.80 -1.87
N ALA A 356 3.52 10.13 -2.04
CA ALA A 356 3.95 11.14 -3.00
C ALA A 356 3.56 10.80 -4.44
N LEU A 357 3.45 9.52 -4.78
CA LEU A 357 3.11 9.04 -6.12
C LEU A 357 1.60 8.93 -6.36
N ASP A 358 0.81 8.59 -5.34
CA ASP A 358 -0.64 8.40 -5.43
C ASP A 358 -1.36 8.93 -4.19
N ALA A 359 -1.97 10.11 -4.32
CA ALA A 359 -2.75 10.75 -3.25
C ALA A 359 -3.89 9.88 -2.67
N SER A 360 -4.35 8.85 -3.40
CA SER A 360 -5.36 7.94 -2.87
C SER A 360 -4.81 7.00 -1.80
N TYR A 361 -3.49 6.75 -1.79
CA TYR A 361 -2.80 5.95 -0.79
C TYR A 361 -2.81 6.63 0.58
N CYS A 362 -2.42 7.92 0.66
CA CYS A 362 -2.48 8.74 1.88
C CYS A 362 -3.81 8.69 2.64
N THR A 363 -4.91 8.53 1.89
CA THR A 363 -6.26 8.61 2.45
C THR A 363 -6.88 7.23 2.70
N PHE A 364 -6.24 6.15 2.27
CA PHE A 364 -6.78 4.80 2.41
C PHE A 364 -6.49 4.25 3.81
N GLU A 365 -7.47 4.42 4.71
CA GLU A 365 -7.37 3.97 6.12
C GLU A 365 -6.28 4.65 6.94
N GLY A 366 -5.79 5.78 6.44
CA GLY A 366 -4.64 6.47 6.98
C GLY A 366 -3.38 6.25 6.15
N GLY A 367 -3.36 5.25 5.23
CA GLY A 367 -2.23 4.88 4.35
C GLY A 367 -1.05 4.32 5.13
N ASP A 368 -0.69 5.08 6.14
CA ASP A 368 0.44 5.00 7.02
C ASP A 368 0.05 4.32 8.34
N ASP A 369 0.91 3.39 8.74
CA ASP A 369 0.97 2.89 10.11
C ASP A 369 1.99 3.74 10.88
N PRO A 370 1.58 4.61 11.82
CA PRO A 370 2.50 5.47 12.56
C PRO A 370 3.51 4.70 13.44
N GLU A 371 3.38 3.37 13.58
CA GLU A 371 4.43 2.54 14.19
C GLU A 371 5.60 2.27 13.22
N PHE A 372 5.33 2.23 11.91
CA PHE A 372 6.27 1.84 10.88
C PHE A 372 6.57 2.91 9.84
N ASP A 373 5.70 3.89 9.67
CA ASP A 373 5.78 4.98 8.69
C ASP A 373 6.11 6.30 9.37
N SER A 374 6.87 7.13 8.67
CA SER A 374 7.23 8.45 9.16
C SER A 374 6.08 9.42 9.00
N ILE A 375 5.92 10.34 9.95
CA ILE A 375 4.73 11.19 10.09
C ILE A 375 5.08 12.64 9.77
N TYR A 376 4.37 13.23 8.81
CA TYR A 376 4.56 14.63 8.42
C TYR A 376 3.31 15.49 8.67
N PRO A 377 3.43 16.74 9.16
CA PRO A 377 4.66 17.45 9.53
C PRO A 377 5.44 16.78 10.67
N ASP A 378 6.77 16.82 10.59
CA ASP A 378 7.67 16.12 11.53
C ASP A 378 7.45 16.61 12.97
N PRO A 379 7.02 15.74 13.91
CA PRO A 379 6.79 16.11 15.30
C PRO A 379 8.06 16.32 16.13
N TYR A 380 9.24 15.99 15.61
CA TYR A 380 10.55 16.05 16.24
C TYR A 380 11.43 17.23 15.80
N GLY A 381 10.98 18.03 14.82
CA GLY A 381 11.55 19.34 14.50
C GLY A 381 12.34 19.45 13.19
N GLY A 382 12.09 18.56 12.24
CA GLY A 382 12.53 18.63 10.84
C GLY A 382 11.51 19.31 9.94
N TYR A 383 10.94 18.60 8.97
CA TYR A 383 10.06 19.15 7.94
C TYR A 383 8.70 19.61 8.49
N GLU A 384 8.45 20.92 8.48
CA GLU A 384 7.20 21.52 8.99
C GLU A 384 6.05 21.53 7.95
N GLY A 385 6.29 21.08 6.72
CA GLY A 385 5.27 21.05 5.66
C GLY A 385 4.30 19.88 5.81
N PRO A 386 3.16 19.91 5.10
CA PRO A 386 2.27 18.76 5.05
C PRO A 386 2.94 17.61 4.28
N GLU A 387 2.50 16.40 4.59
CA GLU A 387 2.81 15.19 3.81
C GLU A 387 2.48 15.36 2.32
N ASP A 388 3.38 14.86 1.49
CA ASP A 388 3.30 14.87 0.04
C ASP A 388 2.34 13.79 -0.45
N CYS A 389 1.09 14.16 -0.73
CA CYS A 389 0.08 13.25 -1.25
C CYS A 389 -0.19 13.46 -2.75
N GLY A 390 0.36 12.58 -3.59
CA GLY A 390 0.24 12.59 -5.06
C GLY A 390 0.87 13.82 -5.69
N THR A 391 1.92 14.37 -5.08
CA THR A 391 2.60 15.59 -5.54
C THR A 391 3.68 15.29 -6.58
N VAL A 392 4.16 14.05 -6.67
CA VAL A 392 5.18 13.58 -7.60
C VAL A 392 4.57 12.76 -8.72
N THR A 393 4.95 13.07 -9.96
CA THR A 393 4.55 12.24 -11.12
C THR A 393 5.46 11.01 -11.19
N PRO A 394 4.92 9.78 -11.16
CA PRO A 394 5.74 8.58 -11.19
C PRO A 394 6.62 8.49 -12.45
N ALA A 395 7.90 8.17 -12.25
CA ALA A 395 8.78 7.81 -13.34
C ALA A 395 8.37 6.46 -13.94
N TYR A 396 8.61 6.27 -15.24
CA TYR A 396 8.31 5.01 -15.92
C TYR A 396 9.19 3.84 -15.42
N VAL A 397 10.39 4.16 -14.95
CA VAL A 397 11.29 3.24 -14.28
C VAL A 397 11.76 3.90 -12.99
N MET A 398 11.62 3.19 -11.87
CA MET A 398 12.11 3.61 -10.57
C MET A 398 13.04 2.53 -10.03
N SER A 399 14.17 2.94 -9.44
CA SER A 399 15.07 2.06 -8.70
C SER A 399 15.08 2.48 -7.24
N THR A 400 14.90 1.52 -6.34
CA THR A 400 15.15 1.66 -4.91
C THR A 400 16.07 0.52 -4.51
N SER A 401 17.24 0.86 -3.96
CA SER A 401 18.28 -0.11 -3.61
C SER A 401 18.27 -0.46 -2.11
N TYR A 402 17.22 -0.03 -1.41
CA TYR A 402 16.96 -0.32 -0.02
C TYR A 402 16.11 -1.58 0.12
N GLY A 403 16.33 -2.34 1.19
CA GLY A 403 15.56 -3.54 1.48
C GLY A 403 15.40 -3.77 2.97
N TYR A 404 14.16 -3.73 3.44
CA TYR A 404 13.76 -4.08 4.80
C TYR A 404 12.30 -4.58 4.78
N ASN A 405 11.84 -5.13 5.89
CA ASN A 405 10.46 -5.59 6.02
C ASN A 405 9.66 -4.51 6.76
N GLU A 406 8.66 -3.94 6.08
CA GLU A 406 7.56 -3.15 6.66
C GLU A 406 6.40 -4.06 7.08
#